data_AF-A0A2V5N5L7-F1
#
_entry.id   AF-A0A2V5N5L7-F1
#
_cell.length_a   1.000
_cell.length_b   1.000
_cell.length_c   1.000
_cell.angle_alpha   90.00
_cell.angle_beta   90.00
_cell.angle_gamma   90.00
#
_symmetry.space_group_name_H-M   'P 1'
#
loop_
_entity.id
_entity.type
_entity.pdbx_description
1 polymer ?
#
loop_
_entity_poly.entity_id
_entity_poly.type
_entity_poly.pdbx_seq_one_letter_code
_entity_poly.pdbx_strand_id
1 'polypeptide(L)'
;MIHTSRTELKAQLVSFARQIGFDSCRIAVCNPPAHATEFRKWLRQDAHGEMNYMKRGEEKRCDPQKVLPGAKSIVVLALNYFQGDVPAGDIRLRRAATEDGKRGRIARYAWGDDYHDVTREKLDKVDNFLRRFGGEQKCYVDTGPILERDHAAKAGIGWHGKNTMLIDERFGTWFFLAEILTTLELPPDRPVPDRCGTCERCIKACPTGAITAPHRLDARRCISYLTIELKGSIPLELRPLIGDRIFGCDDCLDACPWNRFAQVSHETAFSARQSTTGMSLREYLQLNDAEFRGFFKNSPIKRIKRRGFLRNVCVALGNAGNASDIPALERAAADPEPLIAEHATWAIQRIRERIREPRPKLC
;
A
#
# COMPACT_ATOMS: atom_id res chain seq x y z
N MET A 1 17.50 33.78 -22.73
CA MET A 1 17.49 32.39 -22.24
C MET A 1 18.26 32.35 -20.93
N ILE A 2 17.62 32.00 -19.82
CA ILE A 2 18.32 31.91 -18.53
C ILE A 2 19.31 30.74 -18.64
N HIS A 3 20.61 31.02 -18.66
CA HIS A 3 21.64 29.98 -18.70
C HIS A 3 21.80 29.39 -17.30
N THR A 4 20.80 28.62 -16.86
CA THR A 4 20.83 27.90 -15.58
C THR A 4 21.66 26.63 -15.77
N SER A 5 22.72 26.46 -14.98
CA SER A 5 23.49 25.21 -15.00
C SER A 5 22.64 24.04 -14.52
N ARG A 6 23.02 22.80 -14.88
CA ARG A 6 22.30 21.60 -14.46
C ARG A 6 22.26 21.42 -12.94
N THR A 7 23.32 21.86 -12.25
CA THR A 7 23.41 21.84 -10.78
C THR A 7 22.45 22.85 -10.15
N GLU A 8 22.38 24.07 -10.68
CA GLU A 8 21.43 25.09 -10.22
C GLU A 8 19.99 24.65 -10.48
N LEU A 9 19.69 24.07 -11.64
CA LEU A 9 18.36 23.54 -11.96
C LEU A 9 17.94 22.44 -10.97
N LYS A 10 18.85 21.49 -10.67
CA LYS A 10 18.58 20.47 -9.65
C LYS A 10 18.30 21.11 -8.29
N ALA A 11 19.10 22.09 -7.86
CA ALA A 11 18.90 22.76 -6.58
C ALA A 11 17.53 23.47 -6.51
N GLN A 12 17.15 24.18 -7.58
CA GLN A 12 15.85 24.84 -7.68
C GLN A 12 14.70 23.82 -7.66
N LEU A 13 14.82 22.71 -8.40
CA LEU A 13 13.83 21.63 -8.41
C LEU A 13 13.62 21.02 -7.03
N VAL A 14 14.70 20.69 -6.31
CA VAL A 14 14.63 20.10 -4.97
C VAL A 14 13.99 21.08 -3.99
N SER A 15 14.38 22.36 -4.05
CA SER A 15 13.76 23.41 -3.23
C SER A 15 12.27 23.57 -3.53
N PHE A 16 11.89 23.60 -4.81
CA PHE A 16 10.50 23.73 -5.25
C PHE A 16 9.65 22.53 -4.82
N ALA A 17 10.15 21.30 -5.00
CA ALA A 17 9.46 20.08 -4.57
C ALA A 17 9.17 20.10 -3.06
N ARG A 18 10.13 20.55 -2.24
CA ARG A 18 9.94 20.71 -0.80
C ARG A 18 8.90 21.77 -0.46
N GLN A 19 8.90 22.91 -1.15
CA GLN A 19 7.93 24.00 -0.93
C GLN A 19 6.49 23.56 -1.23
N ILE A 20 6.28 22.69 -2.21
CA ILE A 20 4.93 22.16 -2.54
C ILE A 20 4.54 20.92 -1.71
N GLY A 21 5.40 20.53 -0.75
CA GLY A 21 5.10 19.54 0.27
C GLY A 21 5.57 18.12 0.01
N PHE A 22 6.54 17.89 -0.89
CA PHE A 22 7.25 16.60 -0.91
C PHE A 22 8.33 16.55 0.18
N ASP A 23 8.47 15.41 0.86
CA ASP A 23 9.44 15.21 1.94
C ASP A 23 10.83 14.80 1.43
N SER A 24 10.89 14.32 0.18
CA SER A 24 12.15 14.07 -0.52
C SER A 24 12.01 14.32 -2.02
N CYS A 25 13.09 14.80 -2.63
CA CYS A 25 13.27 14.92 -4.06
C CYS A 25 14.71 14.54 -4.38
N ARG A 26 14.89 13.48 -5.16
CA ARG A 26 16.18 12.90 -5.52
C ARG A 26 16.22 12.60 -7.01
N ILE A 27 17.42 12.52 -7.57
CA ILE A 27 17.64 12.29 -9.00
C ILE A 27 18.39 10.98 -9.20
N ALA A 28 17.87 10.12 -10.06
CA ALA A 28 18.61 8.99 -10.62
C ALA A 28 18.88 9.20 -12.12
N VAL A 29 19.95 8.57 -12.62
CA VAL A 29 20.12 8.41 -14.07
C VAL A 29 19.02 7.50 -14.62
N CYS A 30 18.46 7.82 -15.78
CA CYS A 30 17.42 7.05 -16.44
C CYS A 30 17.98 5.79 -17.13
N ASN A 31 18.45 4.84 -16.32
CA ASN A 31 18.92 3.53 -16.75
C ASN A 31 17.86 2.45 -16.48
N PRO A 32 17.94 1.29 -17.16
CA PRO A 32 17.15 0.10 -16.76
C PRO A 32 17.22 -0.18 -15.25
N PRO A 33 16.12 -0.60 -14.61
CA PRO A 33 16.10 -0.87 -13.18
C PRO A 33 16.98 -2.06 -12.81
N ALA A 34 17.48 -2.08 -11.57
CA ALA A 34 18.48 -3.06 -11.12
C ALA A 34 17.93 -4.49 -11.10
N HIS A 35 16.66 -4.64 -10.74
CA HIS A 35 15.97 -5.91 -10.51
C HIS A 35 15.05 -6.31 -11.68
N ALA A 36 15.34 -5.84 -12.90
CA ALA A 36 14.56 -6.21 -14.10
C ALA A 36 14.55 -7.74 -14.31
N THR A 37 15.65 -8.43 -14.03
CA THR A 37 15.77 -9.88 -14.18
C THR A 37 14.92 -10.64 -13.15
N GLU A 38 14.96 -10.20 -11.89
CA GLU A 38 14.18 -10.72 -10.78
C GLU A 38 12.69 -10.50 -11.02
N PHE A 39 12.31 -9.32 -11.51
CA PHE A 39 10.93 -9.01 -11.92
C PHE A 39 10.44 -9.98 -13.00
N ARG A 40 11.22 -10.23 -14.06
CA ARG A 40 10.86 -11.21 -15.09
C ARG A 40 10.76 -12.63 -14.53
N LYS A 41 11.63 -13.00 -13.60
CA LYS A 41 11.55 -14.31 -12.93
C LYS A 41 10.26 -14.43 -12.11
N TRP A 42 9.89 -13.39 -11.37
CA TRP A 42 8.66 -13.32 -10.60
C TRP A 42 7.41 -13.42 -11.49
N LEU A 43 7.43 -12.79 -12.67
CA LEU A 43 6.38 -12.96 -13.68
C LEU A 43 6.28 -14.40 -14.18
N ARG A 44 7.40 -15.04 -14.53
CA ARG A 44 7.44 -16.45 -15.00
C ARG A 44 6.97 -17.46 -13.96
N GLN A 45 7.02 -17.10 -12.68
CA GLN A 45 6.54 -17.94 -11.58
C GLN A 45 5.05 -17.72 -11.28
N ASP A 46 4.37 -16.86 -12.05
CA ASP A 46 3.01 -16.40 -11.80
C ASP A 46 2.79 -15.86 -10.39
N ALA A 47 3.87 -15.41 -9.75
CA ALA A 47 3.85 -14.89 -8.37
C ALA A 47 3.17 -13.52 -8.27
N HIS A 48 2.75 -12.95 -9.41
CA HIS A 48 1.90 -11.77 -9.54
C HIS A 48 0.40 -12.06 -9.39
N GLY A 49 0.00 -13.33 -9.35
CA GLY A 49 -1.41 -13.73 -9.30
C GLY A 49 -2.19 -13.11 -10.45
N GLU A 50 -3.37 -12.57 -10.14
CA GLU A 50 -4.28 -11.97 -11.13
C GLU A 50 -3.89 -10.55 -11.58
N MET A 51 -2.75 -10.00 -11.14
CA MET A 51 -2.28 -8.67 -11.54
C MET A 51 -1.73 -8.66 -12.97
N ASN A 52 -2.56 -8.99 -13.97
CA ASN A 52 -2.18 -9.11 -15.38
C ASN A 52 -1.57 -7.82 -15.97
N TYR A 53 -1.82 -6.66 -15.35
CA TYR A 53 -1.18 -5.41 -15.73
C TYR A 53 0.34 -5.42 -15.50
N MET A 54 0.85 -6.24 -14.56
CA MET A 54 2.28 -6.43 -14.35
C MET A 54 2.93 -7.10 -15.57
N LYS A 55 2.27 -8.12 -16.12
CA LYS A 55 2.73 -8.83 -17.33
C LYS A 55 2.64 -7.97 -18.59
N ARG A 56 1.51 -7.28 -18.81
CA ARG A 56 1.34 -6.38 -19.97
C ARG A 56 2.32 -5.21 -20.00
N GLY A 57 2.81 -4.78 -18.84
CA GLY A 57 3.76 -3.69 -18.70
C GLY A 57 5.23 -4.09 -18.71
N GLU A 58 5.57 -5.36 -18.96
CA GLU A 58 6.92 -5.90 -18.72
C GLU A 58 8.02 -5.10 -19.40
N GLU A 59 7.92 -4.87 -20.71
CA GLU A 59 8.96 -4.19 -21.48
C GLU A 59 9.22 -2.78 -20.96
N LYS A 60 8.15 -2.02 -20.70
CA LYS A 60 8.22 -0.66 -20.16
C LYS A 60 8.80 -0.64 -18.74
N ARG A 61 8.46 -1.63 -17.91
CA ARG A 61 9.00 -1.76 -16.55
C ARG A 61 10.49 -2.07 -16.57
N CYS A 62 10.98 -2.78 -17.57
CA CYS A 62 12.39 -3.14 -17.68
C CYS A 62 13.23 -2.12 -18.46
N ASP A 63 12.61 -1.22 -19.22
CA ASP A 63 13.29 -0.22 -20.03
C ASP A 63 12.52 1.12 -20.02
N PRO A 64 12.98 2.12 -19.24
CA PRO A 64 12.32 3.42 -19.18
C PRO A 64 12.36 4.18 -20.52
N GLN A 65 13.24 3.81 -21.46
CA GLN A 65 13.24 4.40 -22.81
C GLN A 65 11.99 4.02 -23.61
N LYS A 66 11.33 2.90 -23.28
CA LYS A 66 10.02 2.52 -23.85
C LYS A 66 8.87 3.33 -23.28
N VAL A 67 9.10 4.06 -22.20
CA VAL A 67 8.12 4.92 -21.54
C VAL A 67 8.24 6.36 -22.05
N LEU A 68 9.46 6.90 -22.06
CA LEU A 68 9.79 8.20 -22.61
C LEU A 68 11.13 8.09 -23.35
N PRO A 69 11.11 8.00 -24.69
CA PRO A 69 12.34 7.98 -25.49
C PRO A 69 13.19 9.22 -25.24
N GLY A 70 14.49 9.05 -25.03
CA GLY A 70 15.40 10.14 -24.76
C GLY A 70 15.40 10.64 -23.31
N ALA A 71 14.67 9.97 -22.41
CA ALA A 71 14.75 10.26 -20.99
C ALA A 71 16.18 10.07 -20.47
N LYS A 72 16.73 11.08 -19.80
CA LYS A 72 18.10 11.09 -19.26
C LYS A 72 18.12 10.98 -17.75
N SER A 73 17.11 11.53 -17.09
CA SER A 73 16.99 11.53 -15.63
C SER A 73 15.63 11.03 -15.17
N ILE A 74 15.59 10.48 -13.97
CA ILE A 74 14.37 10.16 -13.24
C ILE A 74 14.39 10.97 -11.96
N VAL A 75 13.44 11.90 -11.83
CA VAL A 75 13.18 12.59 -10.57
C VAL A 75 12.32 11.67 -9.72
N VAL A 76 12.79 11.31 -8.54
CA VAL A 76 12.05 10.49 -7.58
C VAL A 76 11.66 11.36 -6.40
N LEU A 77 10.37 11.35 -6.09
CA LEU A 77 9.75 12.12 -5.04
C LEU A 77 9.20 11.16 -3.97
N ALA A 78 9.28 11.57 -2.71
CA ALA A 78 8.67 10.84 -1.60
C ALA A 78 7.73 11.75 -0.81
N LEU A 79 6.58 11.19 -0.42
CA LEU A 79 5.57 11.88 0.39
C LEU A 79 5.21 11.00 1.59
N ASN A 80 5.52 11.48 2.79
CA ASN A 80 5.26 10.80 4.04
C ASN A 80 3.74 10.76 4.32
N TYR A 81 3.23 9.60 4.76
CA TYR A 81 1.82 9.44 5.14
C TYR A 81 1.62 8.99 6.58
N PHE A 82 2.70 8.83 7.37
CA PHE A 82 2.58 8.37 8.74
C PHE A 82 1.86 9.41 9.62
N GLN A 83 0.67 9.09 10.11
CA GLN A 83 -0.12 9.98 10.99
C GLN A 83 0.10 9.69 12.48
N GLY A 84 1.22 9.05 12.83
CA GLY A 84 1.46 8.53 14.17
C GLY A 84 0.71 7.23 14.45
N ASP A 85 0.89 6.70 15.66
CA ASP A 85 0.04 5.63 16.16
C ASP A 85 -1.31 6.21 16.57
N VAL A 86 -2.39 5.52 16.22
CA VAL A 86 -3.69 5.81 16.81
C VAL A 86 -3.50 5.71 18.32
N PRO A 87 -3.75 6.78 19.10
CA PRO A 87 -3.46 6.77 20.52
C PRO A 87 -4.07 5.53 21.17
N ALA A 88 -3.26 4.75 21.90
CA ALA A 88 -3.72 3.60 22.68
C ALA A 88 -4.77 3.96 23.77
N GLY A 89 -5.12 5.26 23.87
CA GLY A 89 -5.84 5.90 24.95
C GLY A 89 -7.28 6.29 24.68
N ASP A 90 -7.90 5.98 23.53
CA ASP A 90 -9.36 6.10 23.47
C ASP A 90 -10.03 4.83 24.04
N ILE A 91 -9.89 4.69 25.36
CA ILE A 91 -10.54 3.65 26.17
C ILE A 91 -12.06 3.67 25.97
N ARG A 92 -12.64 4.80 25.52
CA ARG A 92 -14.05 4.90 25.14
C ARG A 92 -14.33 4.20 23.81
N LEU A 93 -13.48 4.34 22.78
CA LEU A 93 -13.60 3.59 21.52
C LEU A 93 -13.35 2.08 21.70
N ARG A 94 -12.46 1.69 22.63
CA ARG A 94 -12.23 0.28 22.98
C ARG A 94 -13.39 -0.34 23.78
N ARG A 95 -14.01 0.40 24.71
CA ARG A 95 -15.23 -0.04 25.44
C ARG A 95 -16.47 -0.07 24.53
N ALA A 96 -16.61 0.87 23.60
CA ALA A 96 -17.63 0.80 22.56
C ALA A 96 -17.44 -0.45 21.67
N ALA A 97 -16.20 -0.79 21.29
CA ALA A 97 -15.91 -2.01 20.53
C ALA A 97 -16.23 -3.34 21.27
N THR A 98 -16.41 -3.32 22.59
CA THR A 98 -16.86 -4.51 23.33
C THR A 98 -18.39 -4.65 23.37
N GLU A 99 -19.15 -3.58 23.17
CA GLU A 99 -20.63 -3.61 23.11
C GLU A 99 -21.16 -3.56 21.65
N ASP A 100 -20.56 -2.73 20.79
CA ASP A 100 -20.99 -2.46 19.39
C ASP A 100 -20.36 -3.40 18.34
N GLY A 101 -19.43 -4.26 18.74
CA GLY A 101 -18.81 -5.28 17.88
C GLY A 101 -17.36 -5.00 17.46
N LYS A 102 -16.74 -6.01 16.85
CA LYS A 102 -15.32 -6.00 16.48
C LYS A 102 -15.03 -4.98 15.37
N ARG A 103 -13.85 -4.36 15.42
CA ARG A 103 -13.33 -3.49 14.36
C ARG A 103 -12.36 -4.25 13.47
N GLY A 104 -12.30 -3.89 12.19
CA GLY A 104 -11.30 -4.38 11.25
C GLY A 104 -10.13 -3.42 11.12
N ARG A 105 -8.97 -3.93 10.68
CA ARG A 105 -7.81 -3.11 10.36
C ARG A 105 -7.75 -2.78 8.87
N ILE A 106 -7.53 -1.51 8.58
CA ILE A 106 -7.25 -0.97 7.25
C ILE A 106 -5.81 -0.47 7.28
N ALA A 107 -5.04 -0.80 6.24
CA ALA A 107 -3.67 -0.36 6.09
C ALA A 107 -3.57 1.18 6.12
N ARG A 108 -2.54 1.70 6.80
CA ARG A 108 -2.37 3.12 7.12
C ARG A 108 -2.42 4.03 5.90
N TYR A 109 -1.89 3.57 4.78
CA TYR A 109 -1.87 4.33 3.52
C TYR A 109 -3.27 4.64 2.98
N ALA A 110 -4.30 3.91 3.43
CA ALA A 110 -5.68 4.01 2.97
C ALA A 110 -6.63 4.68 3.98
N TRP A 111 -6.08 5.28 5.04
CA TRP A 111 -6.87 5.91 6.11
C TRP A 111 -7.57 7.19 5.69
N GLY A 112 -6.92 7.99 4.85
CA GLY A 112 -7.41 9.29 4.38
C GLY A 112 -7.77 9.30 2.90
N ASP A 113 -7.39 10.41 2.26
CA ASP A 113 -7.59 10.69 0.85
C ASP A 113 -6.75 9.77 -0.04
N ASP A 114 -7.21 9.55 -1.27
CA ASP A 114 -6.48 8.76 -2.26
C ASP A 114 -5.17 9.46 -2.62
N TYR A 115 -4.06 8.81 -2.26
CA TYR A 115 -2.72 9.32 -2.48
C TYR A 115 -2.42 9.56 -3.96
N HIS A 116 -3.11 8.87 -4.88
CA HIS A 116 -2.95 9.14 -6.31
C HIS A 116 -3.37 10.57 -6.66
N ASP A 117 -4.50 11.03 -6.10
CA ASP A 117 -5.05 12.36 -6.40
C ASP A 117 -4.19 13.44 -5.73
N VAL A 118 -3.91 13.29 -4.43
CA VAL A 118 -3.06 14.20 -3.64
C VAL A 118 -1.67 14.37 -4.28
N THR A 119 -1.06 13.26 -4.71
CA THR A 119 0.28 13.27 -5.27
C THR A 119 0.28 13.82 -6.70
N ARG A 120 -0.75 13.53 -7.50
CA ARG A 120 -0.86 14.01 -8.88
C ARG A 120 -0.93 15.53 -8.96
N GLU A 121 -1.71 16.17 -8.09
CA GLU A 121 -1.78 17.63 -8.02
C GLU A 121 -0.40 18.28 -7.76
N LYS A 122 0.44 17.63 -6.95
CA LYS A 122 1.81 18.09 -6.70
C LYS A 122 2.73 17.78 -7.89
N LEU A 123 2.59 16.61 -8.51
CA LEU A 123 3.37 16.24 -9.71
C LEU A 123 3.13 17.19 -10.88
N ASP A 124 1.89 17.63 -11.11
CA ASP A 124 1.57 18.57 -12.19
C ASP A 124 2.31 19.91 -12.01
N LYS A 125 2.54 20.34 -10.76
CA LYS A 125 3.35 21.53 -10.47
C LYS A 125 4.82 21.32 -10.82
N VAL A 126 5.38 20.15 -10.51
CA VAL A 126 6.78 19.81 -10.84
C VAL A 126 6.97 19.64 -12.35
N ASP A 127 6.01 19.01 -13.03
CA ASP A 127 5.99 18.88 -14.49
C ASP A 127 6.05 20.27 -15.15
N ASN A 128 5.14 21.16 -14.76
CA ASN A 128 5.11 22.54 -15.25
C ASN A 128 6.38 23.33 -14.93
N PHE A 129 7.03 23.06 -13.80
CA PHE A 129 8.32 23.65 -13.46
C PHE A 129 9.39 23.20 -14.46
N LEU A 130 9.52 21.88 -14.71
CA LEU A 130 10.55 21.32 -15.59
C LEU A 130 10.36 21.69 -17.07
N ARG A 131 9.11 21.84 -17.54
CA ARG A 131 8.81 22.28 -18.92
C ARG A 131 9.41 23.64 -19.26
N ARG A 132 9.53 24.54 -18.27
CA ARG A 132 10.14 25.88 -18.46
C ARG A 132 11.62 25.82 -18.83
N PHE A 133 12.26 24.68 -18.58
CA PHE A 133 13.66 24.42 -18.92
C PHE A 133 13.82 23.54 -20.17
N GLY A 134 12.74 23.30 -20.93
CA GLY A 134 12.76 22.57 -22.20
C GLY A 134 12.75 21.06 -22.07
N GLY A 135 12.44 20.53 -20.89
CA GLY A 135 12.29 19.09 -20.71
C GLY A 135 10.96 18.57 -21.23
N GLU A 136 10.96 17.34 -21.72
CA GLU A 136 9.76 16.52 -21.83
C GLU A 136 9.71 15.58 -20.63
N GLN A 137 8.50 15.29 -20.15
CA GLN A 137 8.28 14.51 -18.93
C GLN A 137 7.22 13.45 -19.10
N LYS A 138 7.35 12.38 -18.31
CA LYS A 138 6.29 11.43 -18.03
C LYS A 138 6.19 11.19 -16.52
N CYS A 139 5.09 11.60 -15.93
CA CYS A 139 4.85 11.54 -14.48
C CYS A 139 4.02 10.32 -14.09
N TYR A 140 4.39 9.68 -12.99
CA TYR A 140 3.66 8.55 -12.42
C TYR A 140 3.63 8.60 -10.89
N VAL A 141 2.57 7.99 -10.37
CA VAL A 141 2.40 7.56 -8.98
C VAL A 141 1.69 6.22 -9.07
N ASP A 142 2.33 5.13 -8.60
CA ASP A 142 1.90 3.71 -8.55
C ASP A 142 1.53 3.06 -9.90
N THR A 143 0.60 3.68 -10.62
CA THR A 143 -0.02 3.27 -11.88
C THR A 143 0.93 3.24 -13.08
N GLY A 144 2.16 3.72 -12.94
CA GLY A 144 3.16 3.75 -14.00
C GLY A 144 3.80 2.38 -14.29
N PRO A 145 4.15 2.09 -15.55
CA PRO A 145 4.85 0.86 -15.91
C PRO A 145 6.37 1.03 -15.69
N ILE A 146 6.79 1.40 -14.49
CA ILE A 146 8.21 1.51 -14.08
C ILE A 146 8.44 0.75 -12.77
N LEU A 147 9.68 0.31 -12.50
CA LEU A 147 10.04 -0.25 -11.20
C LEU A 147 10.45 0.88 -10.25
N GLU A 148 9.44 1.64 -9.78
CA GLU A 148 9.59 2.84 -8.94
C GLU A 148 10.61 2.67 -7.79
N ARG A 149 10.48 1.59 -7.02
CA ARG A 149 11.35 1.32 -5.85
C ARG A 149 12.81 1.15 -6.24
N ASP A 150 13.11 0.59 -7.41
CA ASP A 150 14.49 0.44 -7.89
C ASP A 150 15.11 1.79 -8.23
N HIS A 151 14.35 2.65 -8.91
CA HIS A 151 14.81 4.00 -9.24
C HIS A 151 14.95 4.86 -7.98
N ALA A 152 14.05 4.69 -7.02
CA ALA A 152 14.12 5.35 -5.71
C ALA A 152 15.34 4.93 -4.90
N ALA A 153 15.68 3.64 -4.89
CA ALA A 153 16.90 3.15 -4.25
C ALA A 153 18.16 3.70 -4.94
N LYS A 154 18.18 3.72 -6.28
CA LYS A 154 19.28 4.32 -7.07
C LYS A 154 19.43 5.81 -6.82
N ALA A 155 18.33 6.54 -6.62
CA ALA A 155 18.32 7.96 -6.31
C ALA A 155 18.71 8.24 -4.84
N GLY A 156 18.85 7.22 -3.99
CA GLY A 156 19.18 7.40 -2.57
C GLY A 156 18.01 7.91 -1.73
N ILE A 157 16.77 7.61 -2.11
CA ILE A 157 15.61 7.78 -1.21
C ILE A 157 15.72 6.79 -0.05
N GLY A 158 16.14 5.55 -0.34
CA GLY A 158 16.17 4.48 0.64
C GLY A 158 16.86 3.23 0.12
N TRP A 159 16.71 2.11 0.82
CA TRP A 159 17.16 0.79 0.37
C TRP A 159 16.00 -0.20 0.33
N HIS A 160 16.14 -1.27 -0.45
CA HIS A 160 15.15 -2.34 -0.49
C HIS A 160 15.20 -3.16 0.79
N GLY A 161 14.13 -3.14 1.56
CA GLY A 161 13.95 -4.03 2.69
C GLY A 161 13.80 -5.48 2.25
N LYS A 162 14.09 -6.41 3.17
CA LYS A 162 13.82 -7.85 2.95
C LYS A 162 12.35 -8.17 2.72
N ASN A 163 11.44 -7.27 3.10
CA ASN A 163 10.00 -7.31 2.82
C ASN A 163 9.62 -6.76 1.43
N THR A 164 10.59 -6.46 0.56
CA THR A 164 10.42 -5.87 -0.78
C THR A 164 9.97 -4.40 -0.82
N MET A 165 9.79 -3.77 0.34
CA MET A 165 9.43 -2.36 0.46
C MET A 165 10.68 -1.48 0.46
N LEU A 166 10.56 -0.21 0.09
CA LEU A 166 11.65 0.74 0.24
C LEU A 166 11.64 1.28 1.68
N ILE A 167 12.82 1.43 2.28
CA ILE A 167 13.01 1.93 3.64
C ILE A 167 13.88 3.20 3.59
N ASP A 168 13.41 4.30 4.18
CA ASP A 168 14.14 5.55 4.39
C ASP A 168 14.51 5.68 5.89
N GLU A 169 15.64 6.31 6.20
CA GLU A 169 16.15 6.44 7.57
C GLU A 169 15.27 7.33 8.48
N ARG A 170 14.52 8.27 7.90
CA ARG A 170 13.69 9.28 8.58
C ARG A 170 12.21 8.93 8.53
N PHE A 171 11.73 8.28 7.46
CA PHE A 171 10.32 7.95 7.29
C PHE A 171 10.02 6.47 7.58
N GLY A 172 11.04 5.65 7.77
CA GLY A 172 10.88 4.21 7.88
C GLY A 172 10.30 3.65 6.58
N THR A 173 9.13 3.02 6.65
CA THR A 173 8.41 2.47 5.49
C THR A 173 7.17 3.27 5.10
N TRP A 174 6.92 4.42 5.73
CA TRP A 174 5.64 5.12 5.67
C TRP A 174 5.63 6.31 4.70
N PHE A 175 5.94 6.04 3.44
CA PHE A 175 5.90 7.07 2.40
C PHE A 175 5.41 6.51 1.06
N PHE A 176 4.78 7.37 0.28
CA PHE A 176 4.47 7.14 -1.13
C PHE A 176 5.65 7.54 -2.00
N LEU A 177 5.77 6.89 -3.16
CA LEU A 177 6.70 7.25 -4.21
C LEU A 177 5.95 7.90 -5.37
N ALA A 178 6.68 8.77 -6.08
CA ALA A 178 6.27 9.29 -7.36
C ALA A 178 7.49 9.58 -8.22
N GLU A 179 7.34 9.44 -9.53
CA GLU A 179 8.45 9.54 -10.48
C GLU A 179 8.11 10.45 -11.64
N ILE A 180 9.13 11.18 -12.10
CA ILE A 180 9.10 11.95 -13.34
C ILE A 180 10.30 11.52 -14.17
N LEU A 181 10.04 10.75 -15.24
CA LEU A 181 11.05 10.53 -16.28
C LEU A 181 11.16 11.83 -17.05
N THR A 182 12.39 12.29 -17.33
CA THR A 182 12.59 13.51 -18.09
C THR A 182 13.78 13.44 -19.05
N THR A 183 13.64 14.10 -20.20
CA THR A 183 14.74 14.28 -21.18
C THR A 183 15.82 15.25 -20.70
N LEU A 184 15.57 15.99 -19.61
CA LEU A 184 16.57 16.84 -18.97
C LEU A 184 17.67 15.99 -18.33
N GLU A 185 18.91 16.44 -18.49
CA GLU A 185 20.06 15.85 -17.84
C GLU A 185 20.33 16.57 -16.51
N LEU A 186 20.07 15.88 -15.41
CA LEU A 186 20.20 16.40 -14.05
C LEU A 186 21.29 15.61 -13.30
N PRO A 187 22.11 16.26 -12.45
CA PRO A 187 23.14 15.55 -11.70
C PRO A 187 22.52 14.50 -10.76
N PRO A 188 22.92 13.21 -10.85
CA PRO A 188 22.32 12.17 -10.02
C PRO A 188 22.72 12.31 -8.55
N ASP A 189 21.86 11.83 -7.67
CA ASP A 189 22.16 11.56 -6.26
C ASP A 189 22.80 10.17 -6.11
N ARG A 190 23.32 9.88 -4.91
CA ARG A 190 23.99 8.61 -4.61
C ARG A 190 23.05 7.68 -3.84
N PRO A 191 23.06 6.37 -4.16
CA PRO A 191 22.36 5.37 -3.36
C PRO A 191 22.82 5.37 -1.90
N VAL A 192 21.95 4.90 -1.01
CA VAL A 192 22.27 4.63 0.39
C VAL A 192 22.52 3.14 0.61
N PRO A 193 23.34 2.74 1.60
CA PRO A 193 23.61 1.33 1.88
C PRO A 193 22.37 0.61 2.42
N ASP A 194 22.29 -0.70 2.19
CA ASP A 194 21.33 -1.58 2.86
C ASP A 194 21.59 -1.59 4.38
N ARG A 195 20.52 -1.47 5.17
CA ARG A 195 20.59 -1.50 6.64
C ARG A 195 19.68 -2.52 7.30
N CYS A 196 19.27 -3.55 6.58
CA CYS A 196 18.55 -4.69 7.14
C CYS A 196 19.49 -5.63 7.92
N GLY A 197 20.72 -5.83 7.45
CA GLY A 197 21.68 -6.75 8.08
C GLY A 197 21.10 -8.16 8.25
N THR A 198 21.26 -8.75 9.44
CA THR A 198 20.71 -10.09 9.77
C THR A 198 19.25 -10.07 10.21
N CYS A 199 18.57 -8.91 10.23
CA CYS A 199 17.18 -8.80 10.68
C CYS A 199 16.23 -9.62 9.78
N GLU A 200 15.26 -10.31 10.38
CA GLU A 200 14.22 -11.08 9.68
C GLU A 200 12.80 -10.82 10.23
N ARG A 201 12.61 -9.73 11.00
CA ARG A 201 11.35 -9.45 11.70
C ARG A 201 10.14 -9.42 10.77
N CYS A 202 10.27 -8.79 9.60
CA CYS A 202 9.19 -8.69 8.62
C CYS A 202 8.80 -10.04 8.00
N ILE A 203 9.78 -10.92 7.78
CA ILE A 203 9.56 -12.29 7.26
C ILE A 203 8.78 -13.09 8.31
N LYS A 204 9.24 -13.05 9.57
CA LYS A 204 8.61 -13.75 10.71
C LYS A 204 7.21 -13.21 11.04
N ALA A 205 6.98 -11.92 10.83
CA ALA A 205 5.70 -11.28 11.07
C ALA A 205 4.66 -11.54 9.96
N CYS A 206 5.07 -12.00 8.77
CA CYS A 206 4.17 -12.19 7.64
C CYS A 206 3.21 -13.38 7.88
N PRO A 207 1.89 -13.14 8.11
CA PRO A 207 1.00 -14.21 8.61
C PRO A 207 0.81 -15.38 7.64
N THR A 208 0.95 -15.10 6.35
CA THR A 208 0.76 -16.08 5.27
C THR A 208 2.08 -16.60 4.72
N GLY A 209 3.23 -16.16 5.23
CA GLY A 209 4.53 -16.48 4.65
C GLY A 209 4.66 -16.02 3.19
N ALA A 210 4.04 -14.90 2.83
CA ALA A 210 4.13 -14.33 1.50
C ALA A 210 5.54 -13.84 1.16
N ILE A 211 6.31 -13.41 2.17
CA ILE A 211 7.73 -13.11 2.01
C ILE A 211 8.49 -14.42 2.13
N THR A 212 8.78 -15.05 0.99
CA THR A 212 9.31 -16.43 0.92
C THR A 212 10.82 -16.52 1.18
N ALA A 213 11.53 -15.41 1.00
CA ALA A 213 12.94 -15.23 1.31
C ALA A 213 13.25 -13.71 1.36
N PRO A 214 14.43 -13.28 1.84
CA PRO A 214 14.86 -11.90 1.70
C PRO A 214 14.68 -11.38 0.27
N HIS A 215 13.92 -10.28 0.13
CA HIS A 215 13.61 -9.62 -1.14
C HIS A 215 12.79 -10.45 -2.12
N ARG A 216 12.09 -11.50 -1.65
CA ARG A 216 11.19 -12.33 -2.48
C ARG A 216 9.80 -12.37 -1.89
N LEU A 217 8.80 -12.07 -2.73
CA LEU A 217 7.39 -12.03 -2.36
C LEU A 217 6.58 -12.88 -3.34
N ASP A 218 5.74 -13.79 -2.83
CA ASP A 218 4.64 -14.37 -3.58
C ASP A 218 3.37 -13.57 -3.31
N ALA A 219 2.93 -12.75 -4.27
CA ALA A 219 1.77 -11.88 -4.07
C ALA A 219 0.49 -12.67 -3.86
N ARG A 220 0.37 -13.88 -4.42
CA ARG A 220 -0.82 -14.73 -4.26
C ARG A 220 -1.13 -15.06 -2.80
N ARG A 221 -0.12 -14.99 -1.93
CA ARG A 221 -0.24 -15.20 -0.48
C ARG A 221 -0.31 -13.90 0.30
N CYS A 222 0.10 -12.77 -0.27
CA CYS A 222 0.17 -11.49 0.43
C CYS A 222 -1.25 -11.00 0.79
N ILE A 223 -1.50 -10.70 2.07
CA ILE A 223 -2.81 -10.22 2.51
C ILE A 223 -3.21 -8.92 1.81
N SER A 224 -2.24 -8.06 1.47
CA SER A 224 -2.51 -6.86 0.68
C SER A 224 -3.08 -7.22 -0.71
N TYR A 225 -2.47 -8.17 -1.41
CA TYR A 225 -3.01 -8.68 -2.68
C TYR A 225 -4.37 -9.35 -2.49
N LEU A 226 -4.53 -10.22 -1.48
CA LEU A 226 -5.79 -10.95 -1.25
C LEU A 226 -6.96 -10.00 -0.99
N THR A 227 -6.73 -8.93 -0.24
CA THR A 227 -7.77 -7.97 0.14
C THR A 227 -8.03 -6.91 -0.93
N ILE A 228 -7.11 -6.69 -1.87
CA ILE A 228 -7.18 -5.58 -2.82
C ILE A 228 -7.24 -6.03 -4.29
N GLU A 229 -6.32 -6.89 -4.70
CA GLU A 229 -6.07 -7.22 -6.10
C GLU A 229 -6.81 -8.46 -6.56
N LEU A 230 -6.92 -9.47 -5.69
CA LEU A 230 -7.76 -10.63 -5.94
C LEU A 230 -9.23 -10.20 -6.01
N LYS A 231 -9.88 -10.38 -7.18
CA LYS A 231 -11.28 -9.97 -7.38
C LYS A 231 -12.28 -11.05 -7.00
N GLY A 232 -11.85 -12.32 -7.05
CA GLY A 232 -12.66 -13.48 -6.73
C GLY A 232 -12.63 -13.90 -5.26
N SER A 233 -12.87 -15.17 -5.04
CA SER A 233 -12.92 -15.78 -3.71
C SER A 233 -11.53 -15.93 -3.10
N ILE A 234 -11.39 -15.62 -1.80
CA ILE A 234 -10.13 -15.84 -1.08
C ILE A 234 -10.00 -17.35 -0.80
N PRO A 235 -8.84 -17.97 -1.11
CA PRO A 235 -8.61 -19.39 -0.83
C PRO A 235 -8.88 -19.76 0.64
N LEU A 236 -9.60 -20.87 0.85
CA LEU A 236 -10.11 -21.27 2.17
C LEU A 236 -9.00 -21.38 3.23
N GLU A 237 -7.84 -21.91 2.83
CA GLU A 237 -6.66 -22.09 3.68
C GLU A 237 -5.99 -20.77 4.09
N LEU A 238 -6.21 -19.68 3.32
CA LEU A 238 -5.65 -18.36 3.62
C LEU A 238 -6.61 -17.50 4.45
N ARG A 239 -7.93 -17.77 4.43
CA ARG A 239 -8.92 -16.98 5.18
C ARG A 239 -8.61 -16.87 6.68
N PRO A 240 -8.23 -17.95 7.41
CA PRO A 240 -7.85 -17.84 8.82
C PRO A 240 -6.64 -16.93 9.09
N LEU A 241 -5.68 -16.89 8.16
CA LEU A 241 -4.42 -16.17 8.31
C LEU A 241 -4.56 -14.65 8.09
N ILE A 242 -5.63 -14.21 7.42
CA ILE A 242 -5.91 -12.78 7.19
C ILE A 242 -6.18 -12.04 8.51
N GLY A 243 -6.67 -12.73 9.54
CA GLY A 243 -7.04 -12.11 10.81
C GLY A 243 -8.16 -11.10 10.64
N ASP A 244 -7.99 -9.90 11.17
CA ASP A 244 -8.94 -8.79 11.19
C ASP A 244 -8.71 -7.75 10.07
N ARG A 245 -7.84 -8.04 9.09
CA ARG A 245 -7.47 -7.08 8.03
C ARG A 245 -8.53 -7.05 6.94
N ILE A 246 -9.12 -5.88 6.72
CA ILE A 246 -10.21 -5.69 5.75
C ILE A 246 -9.80 -4.91 4.49
N PHE A 247 -8.63 -4.26 4.50
CA PHE A 247 -8.03 -3.63 3.33
C PHE A 247 -6.53 -3.43 3.52
N GLY A 248 -5.70 -4.06 2.69
CA GLY A 248 -4.24 -3.98 2.83
C GLY A 248 -3.70 -4.77 4.03
N CYS A 249 -2.38 -4.71 4.24
CA CYS A 249 -1.71 -5.30 5.40
C CYS A 249 -0.40 -4.56 5.68
N ASP A 250 -0.22 -4.15 6.93
CA ASP A 250 0.97 -3.42 7.37
C ASP A 250 1.92 -4.26 8.24
N ASP A 251 1.67 -5.55 8.49
CA ASP A 251 2.45 -6.28 9.50
C ASP A 251 3.96 -6.35 9.19
N CYS A 252 4.31 -6.50 7.91
CA CYS A 252 5.71 -6.51 7.49
C CYS A 252 6.35 -5.12 7.54
N LEU A 253 5.53 -4.06 7.58
CA LEU A 253 5.92 -2.68 7.79
C LEU A 253 6.06 -2.42 9.30
N ASP A 254 5.01 -2.65 10.09
CA ASP A 254 5.00 -2.48 11.55
C ASP A 254 6.14 -3.24 12.25
N ALA A 255 6.49 -4.44 11.76
CA ALA A 255 7.61 -5.22 12.30
C ALA A 255 9.01 -4.65 11.97
N CYS A 256 9.10 -3.70 11.03
CA CYS A 256 10.36 -3.11 10.61
C CYS A 256 10.95 -2.21 11.71
N PRO A 257 12.18 -2.49 12.21
CA PRO A 257 12.76 -1.73 13.31
C PRO A 257 13.12 -0.28 12.94
N TRP A 258 13.13 0.06 11.66
CA TRP A 258 13.37 1.42 11.16
C TRP A 258 12.17 2.36 11.35
N ASN A 259 10.97 1.81 11.57
CA ASN A 259 9.78 2.63 11.84
C ASN A 259 9.82 3.34 13.20
N ARG A 260 10.76 2.99 14.09
CA ARG A 260 11.01 3.76 15.32
C ARG A 260 11.51 5.18 15.04
N PHE A 261 12.03 5.43 13.85
CA PHE A 261 12.52 6.74 13.43
C PHE A 261 11.48 7.52 12.60
N ALA A 262 10.33 6.91 12.30
CA ALA A 262 9.32 7.50 11.44
C ALA A 262 8.79 8.81 12.02
N GLN A 263 8.82 9.85 11.21
CA GLN A 263 8.29 11.17 11.54
C GLN A 263 6.81 11.26 11.18
N VAL A 264 6.03 11.98 11.99
CA VAL A 264 4.62 12.27 11.66
C VAL A 264 4.56 13.20 10.46
N SER A 265 3.72 12.86 9.48
CA SER A 265 3.50 13.62 8.27
C SER A 265 2.77 14.93 8.55
N HIS A 266 3.14 15.98 7.82
CA HIS A 266 2.41 17.25 7.81
C HIS A 266 1.25 17.25 6.80
N GLU A 267 1.15 16.24 5.93
CA GLU A 267 0.09 16.13 4.94
C GLU A 267 -1.19 15.61 5.60
N THR A 268 -2.09 16.53 5.93
CA THR A 268 -3.34 16.19 6.64
C THR A 268 -4.31 15.41 5.78
N ALA A 269 -4.18 15.42 4.45
CA ALA A 269 -5.02 14.63 3.55
C ALA A 269 -4.98 13.12 3.87
N PHE A 270 -3.91 12.62 4.49
CA PHE A 270 -3.76 11.22 4.88
C PHE A 270 -4.26 10.89 6.29
N SER A 271 -4.85 11.87 6.98
CA SER A 271 -5.43 11.69 8.31
C SER A 271 -6.53 10.63 8.30
N ALA A 272 -6.63 9.88 9.39
CA ALA A 272 -7.67 8.88 9.54
C ALA A 272 -9.07 9.49 9.50
N ARG A 273 -9.92 8.92 8.66
CA ARG A 273 -11.35 9.26 8.57
C ARG A 273 -12.15 8.39 9.55
N GLN A 274 -13.33 8.89 9.95
CA GLN A 274 -14.28 8.07 10.71
C GLN A 274 -14.67 6.79 9.95
N SER A 275 -14.76 6.86 8.62
CA SER A 275 -15.10 5.72 7.77
C SER A 275 -14.02 4.63 7.72
N THR A 276 -12.78 4.91 8.15
CA THR A 276 -11.66 3.95 8.12
C THR A 276 -11.25 3.46 9.51
N THR A 277 -11.56 4.21 10.57
CA THR A 277 -11.14 3.86 11.94
C THR A 277 -12.29 3.79 12.94
N GLY A 278 -13.45 4.35 12.61
CA GLY A 278 -14.57 4.57 13.53
C GLY A 278 -15.65 3.48 13.52
N MET A 279 -15.79 2.72 12.43
CA MET A 279 -16.88 1.75 12.26
C MET A 279 -16.51 0.33 12.69
N SER A 280 -17.50 -0.40 13.22
CA SER A 280 -17.47 -1.83 13.46
C SER A 280 -17.64 -2.62 12.16
N LEU A 281 -17.21 -3.89 12.20
CA LEU A 281 -17.42 -4.83 11.10
C LEU A 281 -18.91 -5.08 10.82
N ARG A 282 -19.78 -5.02 11.84
CA ARG A 282 -21.24 -5.17 11.65
C ARG A 282 -21.84 -3.98 10.91
N GLU A 283 -21.41 -2.75 11.22
CA GLU A 283 -21.87 -1.55 10.51
C GLU A 283 -21.44 -1.59 9.05
N TYR A 284 -20.20 -2.02 8.75
CA TYR A 284 -19.77 -2.20 7.37
C TYR A 284 -20.64 -3.16 6.59
N LEU A 285 -21.09 -4.28 7.19
CA LEU A 285 -21.98 -5.24 6.50
C LEU A 285 -23.31 -4.63 6.05
N GLN A 286 -23.76 -3.53 6.64
CA GLN A 286 -25.03 -2.88 6.31
C GLN A 286 -24.95 -2.00 5.06
N LEU A 287 -23.74 -1.58 4.65
CA LEU A 287 -23.54 -0.58 3.61
C LEU A 287 -24.04 -1.04 2.24
N ASN A 288 -25.13 -0.53 1.71
CA ASN A 288 -25.49 -0.79 0.32
C ASN A 288 -24.47 -0.16 -0.66
N ASP A 289 -24.69 -0.39 -1.95
CA ASP A 289 -23.77 0.00 -3.02
C ASP A 289 -23.58 1.52 -3.15
N ALA A 290 -24.62 2.30 -2.87
CA ALA A 290 -24.59 3.76 -2.89
C ALA A 290 -23.90 4.31 -1.63
N GLU A 291 -24.24 3.76 -0.46
CA GLU A 291 -23.61 4.11 0.81
C GLU A 291 -22.11 3.83 0.78
N PHE A 292 -21.69 2.65 0.32
CA PHE A 292 -20.27 2.32 0.16
C PHE A 292 -19.54 3.37 -0.70
N ARG A 293 -20.14 3.76 -1.84
CA ARG A 293 -19.55 4.77 -2.74
C ARG A 293 -19.45 6.14 -2.09
N GLY A 294 -20.43 6.51 -1.26
CA GLY A 294 -20.42 7.75 -0.48
C GLY A 294 -19.34 7.73 0.61
N PHE A 295 -19.31 6.69 1.45
CA PHE A 295 -18.38 6.53 2.57
C PHE A 295 -16.91 6.50 2.15
N PHE A 296 -16.61 5.86 1.02
CA PHE A 296 -15.25 5.75 0.48
C PHE A 296 -15.00 6.67 -0.72
N LYS A 297 -15.77 7.76 -0.86
CA LYS A 297 -15.47 8.80 -1.85
C LYS A 297 -14.05 9.34 -1.59
N ASN A 298 -13.28 9.54 -2.67
CA ASN A 298 -11.89 10.00 -2.62
C ASN A 298 -10.98 9.16 -1.70
N SER A 299 -11.27 7.86 -1.53
CA SER A 299 -10.44 6.92 -0.77
C SER A 299 -9.96 5.81 -1.70
N PRO A 300 -8.72 5.30 -1.53
CA PRO A 300 -8.24 4.19 -2.36
C PRO A 300 -9.05 2.91 -2.16
N ILE A 301 -9.80 2.80 -1.05
CA ILE A 301 -10.69 1.66 -0.76
C ILE A 301 -11.80 1.52 -1.80
N LYS A 302 -12.23 2.63 -2.43
CA LYS A 302 -13.28 2.62 -3.45
C LYS A 302 -12.99 1.64 -4.60
N ARG A 303 -11.71 1.40 -4.91
CA ARG A 303 -11.26 0.55 -6.02
C ARG A 303 -11.70 -0.91 -5.92
N ILE A 304 -11.92 -1.43 -4.70
CA ILE A 304 -12.32 -2.83 -4.50
C ILE A 304 -13.83 -3.04 -4.52
N LYS A 305 -14.60 -1.94 -4.56
CA LYS A 305 -16.07 -1.90 -4.56
C LYS A 305 -16.67 -2.54 -3.29
N ARG A 306 -18.00 -2.40 -3.12
CA ARG A 306 -18.74 -3.01 -2.00
C ARG A 306 -18.45 -4.51 -1.89
N ARG A 307 -18.52 -5.23 -3.02
CA ARG A 307 -18.30 -6.69 -3.07
C ARG A 307 -16.97 -7.13 -2.48
N GLY A 308 -15.86 -6.50 -2.85
CA GLY A 308 -14.53 -6.88 -2.38
C GLY A 308 -14.35 -6.50 -0.91
N PHE A 309 -14.86 -5.34 -0.52
CA PHE A 309 -14.76 -4.86 0.86
C PHE A 309 -15.56 -5.74 1.81
N LEU A 310 -16.83 -6.03 1.49
CA LEU A 310 -17.70 -6.88 2.32
C LEU A 310 -17.24 -8.34 2.38
N ARG A 311 -16.67 -8.86 1.29
CA ARG A 311 -15.97 -10.15 1.30
C ARG A 311 -14.90 -10.16 2.40
N ASN A 312 -14.06 -9.13 2.47
CA ASN A 312 -13.00 -9.04 3.47
C ASN A 312 -13.56 -8.87 4.88
N VAL A 313 -14.62 -8.08 5.05
CA VAL A 313 -15.32 -7.90 6.34
C VAL A 313 -15.88 -9.24 6.86
N CYS A 314 -16.47 -10.06 5.99
CA CYS A 314 -16.93 -11.39 6.36
C CYS A 314 -15.76 -12.26 6.85
N VAL A 315 -14.62 -12.27 6.15
CA VAL A 315 -13.43 -13.00 6.59
C VAL A 315 -12.95 -12.53 7.96
N ALA A 316 -12.87 -11.22 8.17
CA ALA A 316 -12.47 -10.63 9.44
C ALA A 316 -13.42 -11.01 10.60
N LEU A 317 -14.74 -11.00 10.36
CA LEU A 317 -15.73 -11.47 11.33
C LEU A 317 -15.60 -12.97 11.61
N GLY A 318 -15.38 -13.80 10.59
CA GLY A 318 -15.13 -15.23 10.76
C GLY A 318 -13.94 -15.51 11.70
N ASN A 319 -12.89 -14.67 11.61
CA ASN A 319 -11.68 -14.79 12.41
C ASN A 319 -11.76 -14.16 13.81
N ALA A 320 -12.42 -13.00 13.95
CA ALA A 320 -12.37 -12.20 15.17
C ALA A 320 -13.72 -12.09 15.90
N GLY A 321 -14.83 -12.36 15.20
CA GLY A 321 -16.19 -12.27 15.71
C GLY A 321 -16.56 -13.39 16.68
N ASN A 322 -17.76 -13.30 17.23
CA ASN A 322 -18.36 -14.23 18.17
C ASN A 322 -19.84 -14.50 17.83
N ALA A 323 -20.56 -15.22 18.70
CA ALA A 323 -21.95 -15.60 18.47
C ALA A 323 -22.89 -14.41 18.15
N SER A 324 -22.65 -13.24 18.75
CA SER A 324 -23.47 -12.04 18.51
C SER A 324 -23.36 -11.48 17.09
N ASP A 325 -22.32 -11.86 16.34
CA ASP A 325 -22.09 -11.38 14.98
C ASP A 325 -22.81 -12.25 13.93
N ILE A 326 -23.30 -13.44 14.31
CA ILE A 326 -23.96 -14.39 13.40
C ILE A 326 -25.18 -13.77 12.71
N PRO A 327 -26.11 -13.06 13.37
CA PRO A 327 -27.27 -12.49 12.70
C PRO A 327 -26.91 -11.48 11.59
N ALA A 328 -25.82 -10.73 11.74
CA ALA A 328 -25.34 -9.82 10.71
C ALA A 328 -24.75 -10.59 9.51
N LEU A 329 -24.04 -11.68 9.79
CA LEU A 329 -23.51 -12.57 8.76
C LEU A 329 -24.61 -13.36 8.04
N GLU A 330 -25.70 -13.75 8.72
CA GLU A 330 -26.84 -14.44 8.08
C GLU A 330 -27.52 -13.53 7.06
N ARG A 331 -27.66 -12.22 7.35
CA ARG A 331 -28.10 -11.24 6.35
C ARG A 331 -27.13 -11.12 5.18
N ALA A 332 -25.82 -11.08 5.46
CA ALA A 332 -24.81 -11.05 4.40
C ALA A 332 -24.75 -12.35 3.57
N ALA A 333 -25.08 -13.50 4.17
CA ALA A 333 -25.21 -14.80 3.50
C ALA A 333 -26.39 -14.84 2.52
N ALA A 334 -27.41 -13.99 2.73
CA ALA A 334 -28.54 -13.80 1.84
C ALA A 334 -28.34 -12.66 0.82
N ASP A 335 -27.16 -12.04 0.76
CA ASP A 335 -26.87 -10.97 -0.18
C ASP A 335 -26.90 -11.49 -1.64
N PRO A 336 -27.45 -10.72 -2.61
CA PRO A 336 -27.49 -11.14 -4.01
C PRO A 336 -26.10 -11.25 -4.66
N GLU A 337 -25.06 -10.62 -4.12
CA GLU A 337 -23.68 -10.80 -4.59
C GLU A 337 -23.10 -12.13 -4.06
N PRO A 338 -22.87 -13.13 -4.93
CA PRO A 338 -22.45 -14.46 -4.49
C PRO A 338 -21.14 -14.46 -3.71
N LEU A 339 -20.23 -13.54 -4.03
CA LEU A 339 -18.95 -13.42 -3.35
C LEU A 339 -19.11 -13.04 -1.87
N ILE A 340 -20.06 -12.16 -1.55
CA ILE A 340 -20.37 -11.79 -0.16
C ILE A 340 -21.03 -12.98 0.54
N ALA A 341 -22.04 -13.58 -0.11
CA ALA A 341 -22.81 -14.69 0.45
C ALA A 341 -21.93 -15.90 0.84
N GLU A 342 -20.99 -16.27 -0.05
CA GLU A 342 -20.03 -17.34 0.16
C GLU A 342 -19.14 -17.10 1.39
N HIS A 343 -18.59 -15.88 1.53
CA HIS A 343 -17.66 -15.55 2.61
C HIS A 343 -18.39 -15.37 3.94
N ALA A 344 -19.63 -14.89 3.91
CA ALA A 344 -20.48 -14.81 5.09
C ALA A 344 -20.84 -16.21 5.62
N THR A 345 -21.18 -17.15 4.72
CA THR A 345 -21.46 -18.54 5.08
C THR A 345 -20.25 -19.20 5.75
N TRP A 346 -19.06 -19.02 5.16
CA TRP A 346 -17.81 -19.49 5.76
C TRP A 346 -17.55 -18.87 7.14
N ALA A 347 -17.80 -17.57 7.30
CA ALA A 347 -17.60 -16.87 8.56
C ALA A 347 -18.51 -17.40 9.68
N ILE A 348 -19.77 -17.70 9.37
CA ILE A 348 -20.73 -18.32 10.31
C ILE A 348 -20.22 -19.68 10.77
N GLN A 349 -19.79 -20.54 9.82
CA GLN A 349 -19.24 -21.87 10.13
C GLN A 349 -18.01 -21.75 11.04
N ARG A 350 -17.07 -20.86 10.67
CA ARG A 350 -15.85 -20.62 11.45
C ARG A 350 -16.12 -20.14 12.87
N ILE A 351 -17.11 -19.28 13.07
CA ILE A 351 -17.52 -18.83 14.41
C ILE A 351 -18.12 -20.00 15.20
N ARG A 352 -19.02 -20.79 14.59
CA ARG A 352 -19.65 -21.95 15.24
C ARG A 352 -18.63 -23.01 15.66
N GLU A 353 -17.63 -23.29 14.82
CA GLU A 353 -16.51 -24.19 15.14
C GLU A 353 -15.73 -23.71 16.36
N ARG A 354 -15.31 -22.43 16.37
CA ARG A 354 -14.54 -21.85 17.49
C ARG A 354 -15.31 -21.80 18.82
N ILE A 355 -16.64 -21.75 18.78
CA ILE A 355 -17.48 -21.82 19.97
C ILE A 355 -17.60 -23.26 20.49
N ARG A 356 -17.64 -24.24 19.57
CA ARG A 356 -17.76 -25.67 19.90
C ARG A 356 -16.45 -26.27 20.43
N GLU A 357 -15.31 -25.78 19.97
CA GLU A 357 -14.01 -26.20 20.49
C GLU A 357 -13.78 -25.60 21.90
N PRO A 358 -13.70 -26.43 22.97
CA PRO A 358 -13.32 -25.92 24.28
C PRO A 358 -11.91 -25.34 24.18
N ARG A 359 -11.71 -24.09 24.61
CA ARG A 359 -10.35 -23.52 24.73
C ARG A 359 -9.52 -24.52 25.56
N PRO A 360 -8.35 -24.98 25.09
CA PRO A 360 -7.47 -25.72 25.95
C PRO A 360 -7.21 -24.86 27.18
N LYS A 361 -7.46 -25.42 28.37
CA LYS A 361 -7.02 -24.79 29.62
C LYS A 361 -5.52 -24.60 29.48
N LEU A 362 -5.06 -23.36 29.41
CA LEU A 362 -3.66 -23.03 29.63
C LEU A 362 -3.36 -23.52 31.06
N CYS A 363 -2.63 -24.64 31.17
CA CYS A 363 -2.05 -25.10 32.42
C CYS A 363 -0.93 -24.15 32.85
#